data_AF-L7JRK8-F1
#
_entry.id   AF-L7JRK8-F1
#
_cell.length_a   1.000
_cell.length_b   1.000
_cell.length_c   1.000
_cell.angle_alpha   90.00
_cell.angle_beta   90.00
_cell.angle_gamma   90.00
#
_symmetry.space_group_name_H-M   'P 1'
#
loop_
_entity.id
_entity.type
_entity.pdbx_description
1 polymer ?
#
loop_
_entity_poly.entity_id
_entity_poly.type
_entity_poly.pdbx_seq_one_letter_code
_entity_poly.pdbx_strand_id
1 'polypeptide(L)'
;MEYNLYNPLKTDEKSSEVEEKKRIKPNKTRKSVLDNISYIETPISTDLKNFIMEETGKHYEKVLPVIERLCTDHVGTDLYERLNNELLPFLGEDTKKFVGRLLFYKKRSCRDGNRCQNLKNCIFIHDVSDEVIFNRVPSAFSDPHVLEKYAKEYGNVFSIKMLNQQKFLVKYDSVQSALQCINDQAPVLGNKEIKKFFNRRRVDVKDLFREHDELLIALFAKGEKKFAMRLKNVSNRIKEALENSRKQT
;
A
#
# COMPACT_ATOMS: atom_id res chain seq x y z
N MET A 1 -53.92 21.68 62.37
CA MET A 1 -53.17 21.12 63.51
C MET A 1 -52.13 20.18 62.91
N GLU A 2 -51.01 20.64 62.37
CA GLU A 2 -49.99 21.56 62.90
C GLU A 2 -49.14 20.92 64.01
N TYR A 3 -47.81 21.05 63.82
CA TYR A 3 -46.64 20.67 64.63
C TYR A 3 -46.09 19.24 64.45
N ASN A 4 -44.93 19.05 63.80
CA ASN A 4 -43.52 19.30 64.25
C ASN A 4 -43.15 18.41 65.45
N LEU A 5 -41.95 17.85 65.64
CA LEU A 5 -40.60 18.08 65.12
C LEU A 5 -39.79 16.90 65.71
N TYR A 6 -38.89 16.24 64.98
CA TYR A 6 -37.56 15.94 65.54
C TYR A 6 -36.58 15.59 64.42
N ASN A 7 -35.63 16.50 64.25
CA ASN A 7 -34.41 16.33 63.51
C ASN A 7 -33.29 16.73 64.47
N PRO A 8 -32.24 15.92 64.65
CA PRO A 8 -30.94 16.46 65.02
C PRO A 8 -29.97 16.32 63.85
N LEU A 9 -29.51 17.49 63.42
CA LEU A 9 -28.43 17.73 62.47
C LEU A 9 -27.07 17.20 62.95
N LYS A 10 -26.20 17.07 61.93
CA LYS A 10 -24.73 17.28 61.85
C LYS A 10 -23.97 16.00 61.53
N THR A 11 -22.96 15.94 60.65
CA THR A 11 -22.21 16.85 59.75
C THR A 11 -21.28 15.86 58.99
N ASP A 12 -20.96 15.98 57.70
CA ASP A 12 -19.87 16.76 57.09
C ASP A 12 -19.94 16.40 55.59
N GLU A 13 -20.14 17.35 54.67
CA GLU A 13 -19.10 18.07 53.93
C GLU A 13 -18.19 17.24 53.00
N LYS A 14 -18.05 17.81 51.78
CA LYS A 14 -17.08 17.54 50.69
C LYS A 14 -17.49 16.51 49.65
N SER A 15 -18.06 16.96 48.52
CA SER A 15 -17.38 17.57 47.36
C SER A 15 -16.48 16.59 46.60
N SER A 16 -16.94 16.13 45.45
CA SER A 16 -16.09 16.13 44.25
C SER A 16 -16.96 16.12 43.01
N GLU A 17 -16.84 17.23 42.29
CA GLU A 17 -17.28 17.43 40.93
C GLU A 17 -16.73 16.31 40.05
N VAL A 18 -17.60 15.56 39.38
CA VAL A 18 -17.16 14.73 38.27
C VAL A 18 -16.98 15.67 37.09
N GLU A 19 -15.78 16.23 36.97
CA GLU A 19 -15.31 16.90 35.76
C GLU A 19 -15.57 16.00 34.56
N GLU A 20 -16.54 16.41 33.75
CA GLU A 20 -16.80 15.86 32.44
C GLU A 20 -15.60 16.20 31.54
N LYS A 21 -14.57 15.36 31.59
CA LYS A 21 -13.42 15.42 30.67
C LYS A 21 -13.92 15.13 29.27
N LYS A 22 -14.42 16.18 28.60
CA LYS A 22 -14.55 16.26 27.15
C LYS A 22 -13.20 15.84 26.59
N ARG A 23 -13.15 14.65 25.99
CA ARG A 23 -12.01 14.19 25.20
C ARG A 23 -11.81 15.22 24.08
N ILE A 24 -10.93 16.19 24.34
CA ILE A 24 -10.32 17.01 23.30
C ILE A 24 -9.64 16.01 22.38
N LYS A 25 -10.22 15.78 21.21
CA LYS A 25 -9.58 15.00 20.16
C LYS A 25 -8.21 15.64 19.96
N PRO A 26 -7.10 14.89 20.05
CA PRO A 26 -5.79 15.44 19.78
C PRO A 26 -5.88 16.10 18.41
N ASN A 27 -5.65 17.41 18.41
CA ASN A 27 -5.59 18.21 17.21
C ASN A 27 -4.68 17.44 16.27
N LYS A 28 -5.22 16.97 15.14
CA LYS A 28 -4.43 16.29 14.11
C LYS A 28 -3.45 17.34 13.63
N THR A 29 -2.28 17.41 14.28
CA THR A 29 -1.09 18.01 13.74
C THR A 29 -0.99 17.45 12.34
N ARG A 30 -1.15 18.36 11.38
CA ARG A 30 -1.07 18.09 9.95
C ARG A 30 0.11 17.13 9.76
N LYS A 31 -0.16 15.99 9.12
CA LYS A 31 0.88 15.05 8.66
C LYS A 31 2.06 15.87 8.19
N SER A 32 3.23 15.58 8.75
CA SER A 32 4.47 16.31 8.53
C SER A 32 4.65 16.63 7.05
N VAL A 33 5.03 17.89 6.79
CA VAL A 33 5.44 18.56 5.54
C VAL A 33 6.68 17.90 4.89
N LEU A 34 6.98 16.64 5.21
CA LEU A 34 7.75 15.76 4.32
C LEU A 34 6.80 15.28 3.23
N ASP A 35 6.46 16.27 2.42
CA ASP A 35 5.40 16.31 1.43
C ASP A 35 5.54 15.20 0.39
N ASN A 36 4.41 14.94 -0.28
CA ASN A 36 4.32 14.19 -1.52
C ASN A 36 5.22 14.85 -2.59
N ILE A 37 6.54 14.69 -2.51
CA ILE A 37 7.43 15.07 -3.60
C ILE A 37 6.99 14.20 -4.77
N SER A 38 6.28 14.81 -5.71
CA SER A 38 5.86 14.14 -6.93
C SER A 38 7.11 13.79 -7.71
N TYR A 39 7.39 12.50 -7.85
CA TYR A 39 8.50 12.01 -8.65
C TYR A 39 8.06 10.79 -9.44
N ILE A 40 8.64 10.63 -10.62
CA ILE A 40 8.47 9.45 -11.48
C ILE A 40 9.83 8.77 -11.55
N GLU A 41 9.85 7.45 -11.37
CA GLU A 41 11.08 6.68 -11.45
C GLU A 41 11.59 6.65 -12.90
N THR A 42 12.89 6.87 -13.05
CA THR A 42 13.59 6.85 -14.34
C THR A 42 14.63 5.72 -14.32
N PRO A 43 14.72 4.89 -15.38
CA PRO A 43 13.92 4.93 -16.60
C PRO A 43 12.45 4.57 -16.34
N ILE A 44 11.54 5.15 -17.14
CA ILE A 44 10.10 4.92 -17.01
C ILE A 44 9.80 3.44 -17.27
N SER A 45 9.09 2.80 -16.34
CA SER A 45 8.72 1.39 -16.44
C SER A 45 7.79 1.11 -17.61
N THR A 46 7.82 -0.12 -18.14
CA THR A 46 6.94 -0.55 -19.24
C THR A 46 5.46 -0.33 -18.92
N ASP A 47 5.03 -0.62 -17.70
CA ASP A 47 3.64 -0.41 -17.27
C ASP A 47 3.24 1.07 -17.31
N LEU A 48 4.14 1.96 -16.91
CA LEU A 48 3.89 3.39 -16.96
C LEU A 48 3.91 3.92 -18.40
N LYS A 49 4.77 3.38 -19.28
CA LYS A 49 4.75 3.68 -20.72
C LYS A 49 3.43 3.27 -21.35
N ASN A 50 2.92 2.08 -21.05
CA ASN A 50 1.61 1.61 -21.51
C ASN A 50 0.49 2.54 -21.04
N PHE A 51 0.49 2.94 -19.77
CA PHE A 51 -0.45 3.92 -19.25
C PHE A 51 -0.40 5.26 -19.99
N ILE A 52 0.80 5.79 -20.25
CA ILE A 52 0.97 7.05 -21.02
C ILE A 52 0.44 6.87 -22.44
N MET A 53 0.74 5.75 -23.09
CA MET A 53 0.26 5.43 -24.44
C MET A 53 -1.26 5.39 -24.51
N GLU A 54 -1.91 4.72 -23.57
CA GLU A 54 -3.37 4.64 -23.49
C GLU A 54 -4.03 6.00 -23.25
N GLU A 55 -3.46 6.84 -22.38
CA GLU A 55 -4.02 8.15 -22.04
C GLU A 55 -3.77 9.23 -23.10
N THR A 56 -2.68 9.12 -23.86
CA THR A 56 -2.27 10.17 -24.82
C THR A 56 -2.51 9.78 -26.28
N GLY A 57 -2.73 8.48 -26.55
CA GLY A 57 -3.04 7.93 -27.87
C GLY A 57 -2.04 8.38 -28.93
N LYS A 58 -2.53 9.08 -29.96
CA LYS A 58 -1.73 9.59 -31.08
C LYS A 58 -0.61 10.56 -30.67
N HIS A 59 -0.67 11.14 -29.47
CA HIS A 59 0.33 12.07 -28.96
C HIS A 59 1.48 11.38 -28.22
N TYR A 60 1.42 10.06 -28.00
CA TYR A 60 2.38 9.29 -27.23
C TYR A 60 3.84 9.56 -27.63
N GLU A 61 4.16 9.46 -28.93
CA GLU A 61 5.51 9.67 -29.47
C GLU A 61 6.07 11.08 -29.18
N LYS A 62 5.21 12.07 -28.97
CA LYS A 62 5.61 13.45 -28.61
C LYS A 62 5.65 13.67 -27.11
N VAL A 63 4.75 13.02 -26.37
CA VAL A 63 4.59 13.21 -24.92
C VAL A 63 5.63 12.43 -24.13
N LEU A 64 5.93 11.18 -24.50
CA LEU A 64 6.85 10.34 -23.74
C LEU A 64 8.27 10.95 -23.61
N PRO A 65 8.91 11.48 -24.67
CA PRO A 65 10.25 12.07 -24.55
C PRO A 65 10.27 13.30 -23.64
N VAL A 66 9.19 14.09 -23.64
CA VAL A 66 9.05 15.25 -22.75
C VAL A 66 8.97 14.79 -21.29
N ILE A 67 8.18 13.75 -21.00
CA ILE A 67 8.07 13.19 -19.65
C ILE A 67 9.41 12.60 -19.21
N GLU A 68 10.07 11.79 -20.04
CA GLU A 68 11.36 11.16 -19.70
C GLU A 68 12.43 12.20 -19.36
N ARG A 69 12.54 13.26 -20.17
CA ARG A 69 13.44 14.38 -19.92
C ARG A 69 13.11 15.09 -18.60
N LEU A 70 11.87 15.55 -18.43
CA LEU A 70 11.48 16.32 -17.24
C LEU A 70 11.60 15.53 -15.94
N CYS A 71 11.30 14.22 -15.96
CA CYS A 71 11.42 13.38 -14.76
C CYS A 71 12.85 13.03 -14.40
N THR A 72 13.79 13.15 -15.34
CA THR A 72 15.22 12.99 -15.07
C THR A 72 15.78 14.22 -14.34
N ASP A 73 15.29 15.40 -14.72
CA ASP A 73 15.87 16.68 -14.30
C ASP A 73 15.15 17.32 -13.10
N HIS A 74 13.88 16.96 -12.86
CA HIS A 74 13.01 17.66 -11.91
C HIS A 74 12.21 16.70 -11.00
N VAL A 75 11.88 17.18 -9.80
CA VAL A 75 11.00 16.51 -8.83
C VAL A 75 10.09 17.52 -8.12
N GLY A 76 9.04 17.05 -7.44
CA GLY A 76 8.19 17.87 -6.59
C GLY A 76 7.23 18.79 -7.35
N THR A 77 7.00 19.98 -6.81
CA THR A 77 6.09 20.99 -7.40
C THR A 77 6.60 21.52 -8.74
N ASP A 78 7.92 21.68 -8.88
CA ASP A 78 8.56 22.11 -10.13
C ASP A 78 8.29 21.12 -11.27
N LEU A 79 8.34 19.81 -10.99
CA LEU A 79 7.98 18.79 -11.96
C LEU A 79 6.51 18.90 -12.41
N TYR A 80 5.57 19.09 -11.47
CA TYR A 80 4.14 19.24 -11.79
C TYR A 80 3.89 20.43 -12.72
N GLU A 81 4.45 21.60 -12.40
CA GLU A 81 4.26 22.82 -13.21
C GLU A 81 4.87 22.66 -14.60
N ARG A 82 6.08 22.13 -14.71
CA ARG A 82 6.75 21.90 -15.99
C ARG A 82 6.01 20.90 -16.87
N LEU A 83 5.56 19.79 -16.31
CA LEU A 83 4.74 18.82 -17.03
C LEU A 83 3.46 19.47 -17.56
N ASN A 84 2.79 20.30 -16.75
CA ASN A 84 1.59 21.00 -17.21
C ASN A 84 1.88 21.98 -18.34
N ASN A 85 2.96 22.75 -18.25
CA ASN A 85 3.29 23.76 -19.25
C ASN A 85 3.74 23.12 -20.57
N GLU A 86 4.59 22.10 -20.51
CA GLU A 86 5.16 21.49 -21.70
C GLU A 86 4.23 20.50 -22.39
N LEU A 87 3.31 19.87 -21.67
CA LEU A 87 2.34 18.95 -22.26
C LEU A 87 1.07 19.63 -22.78
N LEU A 88 0.83 20.88 -22.38
CA LEU A 88 -0.34 21.68 -22.81
C LEU A 88 -0.53 21.72 -24.33
N PRO A 89 0.52 21.92 -25.17
CA PRO A 89 0.36 21.96 -26.61
C PRO A 89 -0.10 20.62 -27.23
N PHE A 90 0.08 19.50 -26.52
CA PHE A 90 -0.28 18.17 -27.02
C PHE A 90 -1.62 17.68 -26.50
N LEU A 91 -1.94 17.99 -25.24
CA LEU A 91 -3.11 17.42 -24.54
C LEU A 91 -4.22 18.46 -24.26
N GLY A 92 -3.96 19.75 -24.47
CA GLY A 92 -4.97 20.80 -24.29
C GLY A 92 -5.54 20.84 -22.88
N GLU A 93 -6.86 20.94 -22.77
CA GLU A 93 -7.57 21.05 -21.49
C GLU A 93 -7.39 19.82 -20.58
N ASP A 94 -7.12 18.65 -21.15
CA ASP A 94 -6.93 17.41 -20.40
C ASP A 94 -5.56 17.31 -19.70
N THR A 95 -4.62 18.22 -20.02
CA THR A 95 -3.25 18.20 -19.49
C THR A 95 -3.19 18.09 -17.97
N LYS A 96 -3.94 18.93 -17.25
CA LYS A 96 -3.93 18.95 -15.77
C LYS A 96 -4.40 17.64 -15.18
N LYS A 97 -5.45 17.07 -15.77
CA LYS A 97 -6.02 15.78 -15.35
C LYS A 97 -5.02 14.65 -15.62
N PHE A 98 -4.39 14.64 -16.79
CA PHE A 98 -3.37 13.67 -17.15
C PHE A 98 -2.16 13.74 -16.21
N VAL A 99 -1.57 14.93 -16.02
CA VAL A 99 -0.38 15.13 -15.16
C VAL A 99 -0.68 14.72 -13.72
N GLY A 100 -1.87 15.06 -13.21
CA GLY A 100 -2.32 14.57 -11.90
C GLY A 100 -2.31 13.05 -11.81
N ARG A 101 -2.94 12.36 -12.77
CA ARG A 101 -2.98 10.89 -12.80
C ARG A 101 -1.58 10.27 -12.96
N LEU A 102 -0.75 10.86 -13.80
CA LEU A 102 0.62 10.45 -14.06
C LEU A 102 1.45 10.45 -12.76
N LEU A 103 1.42 11.54 -12.00
CA LEU A 103 2.18 11.65 -10.75
C LEU A 103 1.62 10.81 -9.60
N PHE A 104 0.36 10.40 -9.69
CA PHE A 104 -0.26 9.47 -8.73
C PHE A 104 -0.17 8.00 -9.16
N TYR A 105 0.29 7.71 -10.38
CA TYR A 105 0.31 6.37 -10.93
C TYR A 105 1.08 5.40 -10.03
N LYS A 106 0.36 4.41 -9.51
CA LYS A 106 0.81 3.37 -8.59
C LYS A 106 1.60 3.92 -7.38
N LYS A 107 1.30 5.13 -6.90
CA LYS A 107 1.93 5.69 -5.67
C LYS A 107 1.14 5.38 -4.39
N ARG A 108 -0.13 5.00 -4.51
CA ARG A 108 -1.02 4.75 -3.37
C ARG A 108 -1.81 3.47 -3.59
N SER A 109 -2.15 2.78 -2.51
CA SER A 109 -3.04 1.61 -2.55
C SER A 109 -4.45 2.01 -2.97
N CYS A 110 -5.08 1.16 -3.78
CA CYS A 110 -6.47 1.34 -4.18
C CYS A 110 -7.38 1.24 -2.95
N ARG A 111 -8.34 2.17 -2.84
CA ARG A 111 -9.34 2.17 -1.76
C ARG A 111 -10.19 0.91 -1.76
N ASP A 112 -10.53 0.42 -2.95
CA ASP A 112 -11.39 -0.75 -3.13
C ASP A 112 -10.61 -2.07 -3.06
N GLY A 113 -9.27 -2.00 -3.04
CA GLY A 113 -8.39 -3.17 -2.98
C GLY A 113 -8.78 -4.24 -4.00
N ASN A 114 -8.93 -5.48 -3.57
CA ASN A 114 -9.24 -6.61 -4.45
C ASN A 114 -10.64 -6.55 -5.06
N ARG A 115 -11.52 -5.65 -4.57
CA ARG A 115 -12.88 -5.45 -5.08
C ARG A 115 -12.95 -4.39 -6.19
N CYS A 116 -11.81 -3.81 -6.58
CA CYS A 116 -11.77 -2.83 -7.66
C CYS A 116 -12.22 -3.47 -8.98
N GLN A 117 -13.28 -2.91 -9.57
CA GLN A 117 -13.82 -3.40 -10.85
C GLN A 117 -12.90 -3.06 -12.05
N ASN A 118 -11.98 -2.11 -11.87
CA ASN A 118 -11.09 -1.65 -12.93
C ASN A 118 -9.62 -2.00 -12.64
N LEU A 119 -9.33 -3.24 -12.23
CA LEU A 119 -7.98 -3.68 -11.84
C LEU A 119 -6.90 -3.39 -12.88
N LYS A 120 -7.21 -3.60 -14.17
CA LYS A 120 -6.28 -3.41 -15.29
C LYS A 120 -5.88 -1.93 -15.45
N ASN A 121 -6.84 -1.01 -15.42
CA ASN A 121 -6.59 0.39 -15.73
C ASN A 121 -6.58 1.28 -14.46
N CYS A 122 -6.55 0.69 -13.27
CA CYS A 122 -6.53 1.46 -12.03
C CYS A 122 -5.16 2.08 -11.81
N ILE A 123 -5.13 3.40 -11.65
CA ILE A 123 -3.92 4.16 -11.33
C ILE A 123 -3.38 3.91 -9.91
N PHE A 124 -4.05 3.09 -9.10
CA PHE A 124 -3.61 2.76 -7.73
C PHE A 124 -3.04 1.34 -7.64
N ILE A 125 -2.20 1.11 -6.63
CA ILE A 125 -1.59 -0.18 -6.34
C ILE A 125 -2.66 -1.15 -5.85
N HIS A 126 -2.65 -2.33 -6.44
CA HIS A 126 -3.40 -3.48 -5.95
C HIS A 126 -2.42 -4.56 -5.54
N ASP A 127 -2.57 -5.08 -4.32
CA ASP A 127 -1.80 -6.24 -3.84
C ASP A 127 -2.41 -7.54 -4.39
N VAL A 128 -2.55 -7.63 -5.72
CA VAL A 128 -2.99 -8.84 -6.41
C VAL A 128 -1.78 -9.70 -6.75
N SER A 129 -1.95 -11.01 -6.66
CA SER A 129 -0.93 -11.99 -6.97
C SER A 129 -1.59 -13.19 -7.67
N ASP A 130 -0.82 -13.89 -8.48
CA ASP A 130 -1.13 -15.24 -8.98
C ASP A 130 -1.17 -16.30 -7.86
N GLU A 131 -0.75 -15.95 -6.64
CA GLU A 131 -0.72 -16.83 -5.48
C GLU A 131 -1.82 -16.50 -4.47
N VAL A 132 -2.58 -17.52 -4.08
CA VAL A 132 -3.67 -17.45 -3.09
C VAL A 132 -3.31 -18.32 -1.89
N ILE A 133 -3.45 -17.75 -0.70
CA ILE A 133 -3.36 -18.49 0.56
C ILE A 133 -4.76 -18.89 1.00
N PHE A 134 -4.94 -20.19 1.21
CA PHE A 134 -6.05 -20.75 1.97
C PHE A 134 -5.60 -20.95 3.40
N ASN A 135 -6.30 -20.32 4.35
CA ASN A 135 -5.96 -20.33 5.76
C ASN A 135 -7.11 -20.91 6.59
N ARG A 136 -6.77 -21.53 7.73
CA ARG A 136 -7.72 -22.26 8.59
C ARG A 136 -8.34 -23.46 7.89
N VAL A 137 -7.58 -24.15 7.05
CA VAL A 137 -8.02 -25.40 6.43
C VAL A 137 -8.09 -26.48 7.51
N PRO A 138 -9.27 -27.06 7.80
CA PRO A 138 -9.41 -28.16 8.74
C PRO A 138 -8.62 -29.40 8.32
N SER A 139 -8.23 -30.23 9.28
CA SER A 139 -7.54 -31.51 9.02
C SER A 139 -8.35 -32.45 8.12
N ALA A 140 -9.68 -32.38 8.15
CA ALA A 140 -10.54 -33.13 7.23
C ALA A 140 -10.28 -32.80 5.74
N PHE A 141 -9.68 -31.64 5.45
CA PHE A 141 -9.33 -31.17 4.10
C PHE A 141 -7.82 -30.93 3.94
N SER A 142 -6.99 -31.58 4.76
CA SER A 142 -5.53 -31.39 4.68
C SER A 142 -4.88 -32.07 3.48
N ASP A 143 -5.59 -32.95 2.78
CA ASP A 143 -5.13 -33.53 1.52
C ASP A 143 -5.04 -32.43 0.43
N PRO A 144 -3.84 -32.13 -0.10
CA PRO A 144 -3.67 -31.14 -1.16
C PRO A 144 -4.55 -31.40 -2.38
N HIS A 145 -4.86 -32.65 -2.72
CA HIS A 145 -5.66 -32.97 -3.92
C HIS A 145 -7.10 -32.48 -3.82
N VAL A 146 -7.66 -32.44 -2.61
CA VAL A 146 -9.02 -31.91 -2.37
C VAL A 146 -9.06 -30.41 -2.64
N LEU A 147 -8.07 -29.68 -2.10
CA LEU A 147 -7.99 -28.23 -2.31
C LEU A 147 -7.62 -27.87 -3.75
N GLU A 148 -6.77 -28.66 -4.39
CA GLU A 148 -6.42 -28.52 -5.80
C GLU A 148 -7.65 -28.67 -6.70
N LYS A 149 -8.51 -29.66 -6.43
CA LYS A 149 -9.76 -29.85 -7.19
C LYS A 149 -10.68 -28.64 -7.08
N TYR A 150 -10.86 -28.09 -5.88
CA TYR A 150 -11.63 -26.86 -5.67
C TYR A 150 -10.98 -25.65 -6.37
N ALA A 151 -9.66 -25.48 -6.25
CA ALA A 151 -8.96 -24.37 -6.87
C ALA A 151 -9.03 -24.40 -8.41
N LYS A 152 -9.04 -25.59 -9.00
CA LYS A 152 -9.18 -25.79 -10.46
C LYS A 152 -10.49 -25.28 -11.04
N GLU A 153 -11.52 -25.02 -10.22
CA GLU A 153 -12.78 -24.40 -10.67
C GLU A 153 -12.60 -22.94 -11.14
N TYR A 154 -11.53 -22.26 -10.69
CA TYR A 154 -11.26 -20.85 -11.01
C TYR A 154 -10.18 -20.67 -12.08
N GLY A 155 -9.52 -21.74 -12.52
CA GLY A 155 -8.45 -21.69 -13.52
C GLY A 155 -7.38 -22.76 -13.31
N ASN A 156 -6.35 -22.76 -14.15
CA ASN A 156 -5.31 -23.78 -14.05
C ASN A 156 -4.41 -23.54 -12.84
N VAL A 157 -4.22 -24.58 -12.02
CA VAL A 157 -3.34 -24.55 -10.85
C VAL A 157 -1.95 -25.02 -11.28
N PHE A 158 -0.98 -24.13 -11.17
CA PHE A 158 0.42 -24.44 -11.49
C PHE A 158 1.09 -25.23 -10.36
N SER A 159 0.82 -24.86 -9.11
CA SER A 159 1.33 -25.58 -7.96
C SER A 159 0.49 -25.37 -6.70
N ILE A 160 0.54 -26.36 -5.80
CA ILE A 160 -0.01 -26.28 -4.45
C ILE A 160 1.07 -26.65 -3.45
N LYS A 161 1.24 -25.82 -2.42
CA LYS A 161 2.24 -26.02 -1.37
C LYS A 161 1.58 -25.87 0.00
N MET A 162 1.70 -26.90 0.83
CA MET A 162 1.34 -26.80 2.24
C MET A 162 2.39 -25.95 2.96
N LEU A 163 1.96 -24.82 3.54
CA LEU A 163 2.82 -23.95 4.35
C LEU A 163 2.85 -24.41 5.81
N ASN A 164 1.71 -24.86 6.33
CA ASN A 164 1.57 -25.59 7.59
C ASN A 164 0.25 -26.39 7.56
N GLN A 165 -0.06 -27.13 8.63
CA GLN A 165 -1.24 -28.02 8.70
C GLN A 165 -2.59 -27.33 8.42
N GLN A 166 -2.70 -26.01 8.60
CA GLN A 166 -3.93 -25.25 8.39
C GLN A 166 -3.80 -24.21 7.26
N LYS A 167 -2.69 -24.22 6.52
CA LYS A 167 -2.39 -23.18 5.53
C LYS A 167 -1.77 -23.76 4.28
N PHE A 168 -2.39 -23.44 3.15
CA PHE A 168 -1.95 -23.84 1.82
C PHE A 168 -1.74 -22.61 0.96
N LEU A 169 -0.73 -22.67 0.10
CA LEU A 169 -0.43 -21.72 -0.95
C LEU A 169 -0.77 -22.38 -2.28
N VAL A 170 -1.66 -21.78 -3.04
CA VAL A 170 -2.03 -22.21 -4.39
C VAL A 170 -1.55 -21.16 -5.37
N LYS A 171 -0.76 -21.58 -6.34
CA LYS A 171 -0.30 -20.73 -7.43
C LYS A 171 -1.08 -21.04 -8.71
N TYR A 172 -1.72 -20.04 -9.26
CA TYR A 172 -2.43 -20.11 -10.53
C TYR A 172 -1.51 -19.79 -11.70
N ASP A 173 -1.96 -20.16 -12.89
CA ASP A 173 -1.34 -19.77 -14.16
C ASP A 173 -1.46 -18.27 -14.47
N SER A 174 -2.50 -17.61 -13.93
CA SER A 174 -2.77 -16.21 -14.15
C SER A 174 -3.30 -15.50 -12.90
N VAL A 175 -3.03 -14.19 -12.81
CA VAL A 175 -3.58 -13.31 -11.77
C VAL A 175 -5.11 -13.26 -11.85
N GLN A 176 -5.70 -13.44 -13.04
CA GLN A 176 -7.15 -13.41 -13.23
C GLN A 176 -7.83 -14.62 -12.56
N SER A 177 -7.26 -15.82 -12.71
CA SER A 177 -7.74 -17.04 -12.05
C SER A 177 -7.70 -16.89 -10.52
N ALA A 178 -6.58 -16.36 -10.01
CA ALA A 178 -6.41 -16.08 -8.59
C ALA A 178 -7.42 -15.04 -8.08
N LEU A 179 -7.72 -14.01 -8.87
CA LEU A 179 -8.70 -12.99 -8.54
C LEU A 179 -10.13 -13.54 -8.50
N GLN A 180 -10.51 -14.37 -9.46
CA GLN A 180 -11.82 -15.05 -9.45
C GLN A 180 -11.97 -15.90 -8.20
N CYS A 181 -10.93 -16.67 -7.85
CA CYS A 181 -10.89 -17.42 -6.61
C CYS A 181 -11.08 -16.50 -5.39
N ILE A 182 -10.37 -15.37 -5.27
CA ILE A 182 -10.48 -14.45 -4.13
C ILE A 182 -11.85 -13.78 -4.03
N ASN A 183 -12.43 -13.37 -5.16
CA ASN A 183 -13.65 -12.59 -5.19
C ASN A 183 -14.91 -13.42 -4.99
N ASP A 184 -14.86 -14.72 -5.27
CA ASP A 184 -15.97 -15.62 -4.95
C ASP A 184 -16.23 -15.62 -3.42
N GLN A 185 -17.47 -15.38 -3.01
CA GLN A 185 -17.87 -15.37 -1.60
C GLN A 185 -18.43 -16.72 -1.13
N ALA A 186 -18.51 -17.72 -2.01
CA ALA A 186 -18.93 -19.06 -1.66
C ALA A 186 -18.00 -19.67 -0.58
N PRO A 187 -18.56 -20.47 0.35
CA PRO A 187 -17.76 -21.20 1.32
C PRO A 187 -16.75 -22.13 0.63
N VAL A 188 -15.49 -22.06 1.01
CA VAL A 188 -14.45 -22.94 0.46
C VAL A 188 -14.70 -24.35 0.97
N LEU A 189 -14.90 -25.32 0.07
CA LEU A 189 -15.24 -26.70 0.44
C LEU A 189 -16.44 -26.80 1.40
N GLY A 190 -17.43 -25.91 1.24
CA GLY A 190 -18.59 -25.83 2.13
C GLY A 190 -18.32 -25.19 3.51
N ASN A 191 -17.08 -24.80 3.81
CA ASN A 191 -16.68 -24.25 5.10
C ASN A 191 -16.42 -22.73 5.02
N LYS A 192 -17.17 -21.94 5.81
CA LYS A 192 -17.05 -20.47 5.88
C LYS A 192 -15.86 -19.98 6.70
N GLU A 193 -15.25 -20.84 7.51
CA GLU A 193 -14.10 -20.48 8.35
C GLU A 193 -12.79 -20.45 7.57
N ILE A 194 -12.72 -21.18 6.45
CA ILE A 194 -11.58 -21.18 5.55
C ILE A 194 -11.52 -19.82 4.86
N LYS A 195 -10.44 -19.08 5.10
CA LYS A 195 -10.23 -17.75 4.53
C LYS A 195 -9.29 -17.84 3.34
N LYS A 196 -9.61 -17.10 2.28
CA LYS A 196 -8.75 -16.92 1.10
C LYS A 196 -8.28 -15.48 0.98
N PHE A 197 -6.99 -15.29 0.71
CA PHE A 197 -6.39 -13.98 0.47
C PHE A 197 -5.13 -14.14 -0.39
N PHE A 198 -4.78 -13.10 -1.16
CA PHE A 198 -3.55 -13.12 -1.94
C PHE A 198 -2.33 -13.29 -1.05
N ASN A 199 -1.34 -14.04 -1.54
CA ASN A 199 -0.04 -14.08 -0.91
C ASN A 199 0.63 -12.71 -1.07
N ARG A 200 0.65 -11.93 0.02
CA ARG A 200 1.42 -10.69 0.04
C ARG A 200 2.89 -11.05 0.18
N ARG A 201 3.64 -10.90 -0.91
CA ARG A 201 5.11 -10.93 -0.85
C ARG A 201 5.55 -9.88 0.16
N ARG A 202 6.06 -10.33 1.30
CA ARG A 202 6.69 -9.43 2.26
C ARG A 202 8.03 -9.07 1.66
N VAL A 203 8.24 -7.77 1.43
CA VAL A 203 9.58 -7.27 1.09
C VAL A 203 10.48 -7.58 2.27
N ASP A 204 11.58 -8.31 2.02
CA ASP A 204 12.58 -8.54 3.06
C ASP A 204 13.29 -7.21 3.32
N VAL A 205 13.26 -6.77 4.58
CA VAL A 205 13.96 -5.58 5.03
C VAL A 205 15.45 -5.67 4.73
N LYS A 206 16.02 -6.88 4.71
CA LYS A 206 17.43 -7.10 4.32
C LYS A 206 17.68 -6.73 2.85
N ASP A 207 16.77 -7.11 1.95
CA ASP A 207 16.89 -6.78 0.53
C ASP A 207 16.80 -5.26 0.31
N LEU A 208 15.91 -4.57 1.04
CA LEU A 208 15.82 -3.10 1.02
C LEU A 208 17.10 -2.42 1.49
N PHE A 209 17.74 -2.94 2.54
CA PHE A 209 19.02 -2.39 3.00
C PHE A 209 20.15 -2.64 2.01
N ARG A 210 20.14 -3.78 1.31
CA ARG A 210 21.11 -4.06 0.24
C ARG A 210 20.96 -3.03 -0.89
N GLU A 211 19.75 -2.84 -1.40
CA GLU A 211 19.45 -1.86 -2.45
C GLU A 211 19.84 -0.43 -2.01
N HIS A 212 19.52 -0.06 -0.76
CA HIS A 212 19.93 1.22 -0.19
C HIS A 212 21.46 1.39 -0.19
N ASP A 213 22.22 0.35 0.16
CA ASP A 213 23.69 0.41 0.18
C ASP A 213 24.27 0.53 -1.23
N GLU A 214 23.66 -0.11 -2.24
CA GLU A 214 24.01 0.08 -3.66
C GLU A 214 23.79 1.53 -4.12
N LEU A 215 22.65 2.13 -3.75
CA LEU A 215 22.36 3.54 -4.05
C LEU A 215 23.33 4.50 -3.36
N LEU A 216 23.76 4.19 -2.12
CA LEU A 216 24.79 4.96 -1.45
C LEU A 216 26.13 4.91 -2.21
N ILE A 217 26.53 3.74 -2.68
CA ILE A 217 27.76 3.57 -3.50
C ILE A 217 27.66 4.41 -4.77
N ALA A 218 26.52 4.39 -5.45
CA ALA A 218 26.29 5.20 -6.64
C ALA A 218 26.39 6.71 -6.34
N LEU A 219 25.87 7.18 -5.20
CA LEU A 219 26.01 8.57 -4.76
C LEU A 219 27.48 8.94 -4.45
N PHE A 220 28.23 8.04 -3.82
CA PHE A 220 29.67 8.24 -3.62
C PHE A 220 30.42 8.39 -4.95
N ALA A 221 30.10 7.53 -5.93
CA ALA A 221 30.69 7.59 -7.26
C ALA A 221 30.37 8.90 -8.01
N LYS A 222 29.19 9.49 -7.76
CA LYS A 222 28.78 10.80 -8.29
C LYS A 222 29.38 12.01 -7.55
N GLY A 223 30.20 11.79 -6.52
CA GLY A 223 30.83 12.87 -5.74
C GLY A 223 29.98 13.44 -4.60
N GLU A 224 28.76 12.91 -4.38
CA GLU A 224 27.80 13.40 -3.39
C GLU A 224 28.08 12.87 -1.96
N LYS A 225 29.37 12.90 -1.55
CA LYS A 225 29.87 12.24 -0.33
C LYS A 225 29.15 12.71 0.94
N LYS A 226 28.82 14.00 1.03
CA LYS A 226 28.14 14.59 2.20
C LYS A 226 26.73 14.02 2.38
N PHE A 227 25.96 13.93 1.29
CA PHE A 227 24.61 13.38 1.32
C PHE A 227 24.62 11.87 1.53
N ALA A 228 25.52 11.15 0.87
CA ALA A 228 25.69 9.72 1.06
C ALA A 228 26.03 9.36 2.52
N MET A 229 26.96 10.08 3.15
CA MET A 229 27.30 9.88 4.57
C MET A 229 26.11 10.18 5.50
N ARG A 230 25.35 11.24 5.22
CA ARG A 230 24.15 11.57 6.00
C ARG A 230 23.09 10.48 5.88
N LEU A 231 22.83 9.98 4.67
CA LEU A 231 21.88 8.89 4.41
C LEU A 231 22.32 7.58 5.09
N LYS A 232 23.61 7.24 5.02
CA LYS A 232 24.17 6.09 5.74
C LYS A 232 23.92 6.17 7.25
N ASN A 233 24.16 7.33 7.85
CA ASN A 233 23.91 7.54 9.28
C ASN A 233 22.42 7.42 9.64
N VAL A 234 21.52 7.94 8.81
CA VAL A 234 20.07 7.78 8.99
C VAL A 234 19.67 6.30 8.89
N SER A 235 20.21 5.58 7.90
CA SER A 235 19.95 4.15 7.70
C SER A 235 20.38 3.31 8.91
N ASN A 236 21.56 3.58 9.49
CA ASN A 236 22.01 2.91 10.71
C ASN A 236 21.07 3.16 11.90
N ARG A 237 20.62 4.42 12.09
CA ARG A 237 19.65 4.73 13.15
C ARG A 237 18.31 4.02 12.95
N ILE A 238 17.87 3.83 11.70
CA ILE A 238 16.68 3.04 11.39
C ILE A 238 16.90 1.56 11.74
N LYS A 239 18.06 0.98 11.40
CA LYS A 239 18.42 -0.41 11.75
C LYS A 239 18.36 -0.61 13.28
N GLU A 240 19.00 0.27 14.04
CA GLU A 240 19.01 0.23 15.51
C GLU A 240 17.59 0.35 16.09
N ALA A 241 16.78 1.29 15.59
CA ALA A 241 15.40 1.45 16.05
C ALA A 241 14.54 0.20 15.79
N LEU A 242 14.71 -0.43 14.62
CA LEU A 242 14.01 -1.66 14.27
C LEU A 242 14.42 -2.84 15.16
N GLU A 243 15.72 -3.00 15.45
CA GLU A 243 16.21 -4.05 16.34
C GLU A 243 15.72 -3.87 17.78
N ASN A 244 15.72 -2.64 18.28
CA ASN A 244 15.25 -2.32 19.62
C ASN A 244 13.73 -2.55 19.75
N SER A 245 12.95 -2.24 18.72
CA SER A 245 11.50 -2.48 18.72
C SER A 245 11.13 -3.97 18.82
N ARG A 246 11.98 -4.86 18.29
CA ARG A 246 11.75 -6.32 18.33
C ARG A 246 12.08 -6.96 19.67
N LYS A 247 12.91 -6.31 20.50
CA LYS A 247 13.28 -6.81 21.84
C LYS A 247 12.23 -6.46 22.91
N GLN A 248 11.24 -5.62 22.59
CA GLN A 248 10.20 -5.15 23.51
C GLN A 248 8.84 -5.84 23.32
N THR A 249 8.71 -6.73 22.32
CA THR A 249 7.56 -7.60 22.05
C THR A 249 7.92 -9.04 22.27
#